data_AF-A0A5C5TBL0-F1
#
_entry.id   AF-A0A5C5TBL0-F1
#
_cell.length_a   1.000
_cell.length_b   1.000
_cell.length_c   1.000
_cell.angle_alpha   90.00
_cell.angle_beta   90.00
_cell.angle_gamma   90.00
#
_symmetry.space_group_name_H-M   'P 1'
#
loop_
_entity.id
_entity.type
_entity.pdbx_description
1 polymer ?
#
loop_
_entity_poly.entity_id
_entity_poly.type
_entity_poly.pdbx_seq_one_letter_code
_entity_poly.pdbx_strand_id
1 'polypeptide(L)'
;MPRATALATLLAALTLGGCGQYAWERPDTTEATLVADQKDCRQQAYSEAFRSYAFYTGFPLMGPSYWGYRSYPDYWYWRQRLESERFFYESRLTNFCMRNKGYTLVKVGDDVQAVPPTTAPVAPVAPAAPPPVLNTPPVRR
;
A
#
# COMPACT_ATOMS: atom_id res chain seq x y z
N MET A 1 -39.29 -22.01 -4.80
CA MET A 1 -38.68 -21.77 -3.47
C MET A 1 -37.19 -22.15 -3.31
N PRO A 2 -36.43 -22.76 -4.26
CA PRO A 2 -35.02 -23.14 -4.02
C PRO A 2 -33.99 -22.01 -4.26
N ARG A 3 -34.39 -20.90 -4.93
CA ARG A 3 -33.48 -19.78 -5.23
C ARG A 3 -33.17 -18.91 -3.99
N ALA A 4 -34.09 -18.83 -3.05
CA ALA A 4 -33.92 -18.04 -1.83
C ALA A 4 -32.96 -18.70 -0.83
N THR A 5 -33.00 -20.03 -0.71
CA THR A 5 -32.09 -20.80 0.14
C THR A 5 -30.66 -20.84 -0.40
N ALA A 6 -30.49 -20.87 -1.74
CA ALA A 6 -29.18 -20.78 -2.37
C ALA A 6 -28.51 -19.40 -2.16
N LEU A 7 -29.29 -18.31 -2.21
CA LEU A 7 -28.77 -16.96 -1.92
C LEU A 7 -28.39 -16.79 -0.45
N ALA A 8 -29.19 -17.32 0.48
CA ALA A 8 -28.91 -17.24 1.91
C ALA A 8 -27.64 -18.02 2.30
N THR A 9 -27.41 -19.18 1.69
CA THR A 9 -26.20 -19.99 1.93
C THR A 9 -24.95 -19.36 1.31
N LEU A 10 -25.05 -18.75 0.12
CA LEU A 10 -23.96 -17.95 -0.46
C LEU A 10 -23.62 -16.73 0.41
N LEU A 11 -24.62 -15.97 0.87
CA LEU A 11 -24.40 -14.83 1.77
C LEU A 11 -23.75 -15.24 3.09
N ALA A 12 -24.18 -16.35 3.70
CA ALA A 12 -23.56 -16.88 4.90
C ALA A 12 -22.12 -17.37 4.67
N ALA A 13 -21.82 -17.96 3.51
CA ALA A 13 -20.46 -18.37 3.15
C ALA A 13 -19.53 -17.16 2.89
N LEU A 14 -20.05 -16.07 2.31
CA LEU A 14 -19.27 -14.84 2.10
C LEU A 14 -18.92 -14.11 3.41
N THR A 15 -19.78 -14.15 4.43
CA THR A 15 -19.49 -13.49 5.72
C THR A 15 -18.46 -14.24 6.56
N LEU A 16 -18.32 -15.56 6.39
CA LEU A 16 -17.32 -16.38 7.07
C LEU A 16 -15.93 -16.33 6.41
N GLY A 17 -15.85 -15.99 5.12
CA GLY A 17 -14.63 -16.17 4.32
C GLY A 17 -13.72 -14.95 4.16
N GLY A 18 -14.08 -13.76 4.65
CA GLY A 18 -13.48 -12.55 4.06
C GLY A 18 -13.34 -11.34 4.97
N CYS A 19 -12.48 -11.40 5.97
CA CYS A 19 -11.79 -10.21 6.50
C CYS A 19 -10.55 -10.64 7.28
N GLY A 20 -9.48 -10.99 6.58
CA GLY A 20 -8.15 -10.86 7.16
C GLY A 20 -7.90 -9.37 7.38
N GLN A 21 -8.25 -8.88 8.56
CA GLN A 21 -8.06 -7.49 8.95
C GLN A 21 -6.56 -7.32 9.18
N TYR A 22 -5.91 -6.44 8.42
CA TYR A 22 -4.53 -6.06 8.71
C TYR A 22 -4.57 -4.73 9.45
N ALA A 23 -4.03 -4.71 10.65
CA ALA A 23 -3.89 -3.49 11.44
C ALA A 23 -2.43 -3.03 11.48
N TRP A 24 -2.26 -1.72 11.62
CA TRP A 24 -0.95 -1.14 11.86
C TRP A 24 -0.68 -1.12 13.35
N GLU A 25 0.40 -1.75 13.77
CA GLU A 25 0.80 -1.80 15.18
C GLU A 25 2.20 -1.24 15.37
N ARG A 26 2.38 -0.48 16.45
CA ARG A 26 3.66 0.02 16.94
C ARG A 26 3.62 0.00 18.47
N PRO A 27 4.66 -0.51 19.15
CA PRO A 27 4.72 -0.44 20.61
C PRO A 27 4.64 1.03 21.04
N ASP A 28 3.93 1.30 22.15
CA ASP A 28 3.83 2.62 22.79
C ASP A 28 3.03 3.69 22.04
N THR A 29 2.05 3.29 21.21
CA THR A 29 1.28 4.22 20.38
C THR A 29 -0.21 4.17 20.72
N THR A 30 -0.84 5.34 20.89
CA THR A 30 -2.29 5.42 21.09
C THR A 30 -3.02 5.40 19.75
N GLU A 31 -4.26 4.91 19.72
CA GLU A 31 -5.09 4.90 18.51
C GLU A 31 -5.22 6.30 17.87
N ALA A 32 -5.36 7.34 18.69
CA ALA A 32 -5.41 8.72 18.22
C ALA A 32 -4.13 9.13 17.47
N THR A 33 -2.96 8.75 17.98
CA THR A 33 -1.68 9.01 17.31
C THR A 33 -1.50 8.19 16.04
N LEU A 34 -1.97 6.94 16.02
CA LEU A 34 -1.99 6.11 14.81
C LEU A 34 -2.83 6.75 13.70
N VAL A 35 -4.05 7.18 14.01
CA VAL A 35 -4.94 7.82 13.03
C VAL A 35 -4.33 9.12 12.49
N ALA A 36 -3.71 9.92 13.37
CA ALA A 36 -3.00 11.13 12.98
C ALA A 36 -1.81 10.83 12.05
N ASP A 37 -0.98 9.86 12.43
CA ASP A 37 0.19 9.43 11.65
C ASP A 37 -0.22 8.88 10.27
N GLN A 38 -1.28 8.09 10.22
CA GLN A 38 -1.80 7.52 8.99
C GLN A 38 -2.36 8.61 8.06
N LYS A 39 -3.03 9.62 8.62
CA LYS A 39 -3.54 10.77 7.85
C LYS A 39 -2.39 11.62 7.29
N ASP A 40 -1.38 11.89 8.11
CA ASP A 40 -0.18 12.63 7.71
C ASP A 40 0.58 11.90 6.60
N CYS A 41 0.85 10.60 6.77
CA CYS A 41 1.49 9.78 5.76
C CYS A 41 0.71 9.74 4.44
N ARG A 42 -0.63 9.65 4.49
CA ARG A 42 -1.49 9.70 3.29
C ARG A 42 -1.40 11.06 2.59
N GLN A 43 -1.43 12.15 3.35
CA GLN A 43 -1.35 13.50 2.78
C GLN A 43 -0.01 13.72 2.05
N GLN A 44 1.09 13.28 2.66
CA GLN A 44 2.41 13.35 2.04
C GLN A 44 2.49 12.46 0.80
N ALA A 45 2.04 11.20 0.91
CA ALA A 45 1.99 10.26 -0.21
C ALA A 45 1.17 10.80 -1.39
N TYR A 46 0.03 11.45 -1.13
CA TYR A 46 -0.79 12.08 -2.16
C TYR A 46 -0.04 13.20 -2.88
N SER A 47 0.63 14.09 -2.13
CA SER A 47 1.39 15.19 -2.72
C SER A 47 2.56 14.71 -3.58
N GLU A 48 3.28 13.67 -3.13
CA GLU A 48 4.41 13.08 -3.85
C GLU A 48 3.95 12.24 -5.06
N ALA A 49 2.85 11.48 -4.91
CA ALA A 49 2.21 10.80 -6.02
C ALA A 49 1.75 11.80 -7.07
N PHE A 50 1.12 12.91 -6.69
CA PHE A 50 0.69 13.94 -7.63
C PHE A 50 1.87 14.59 -8.37
N ARG A 51 2.94 14.94 -7.64
CA ARG A 51 4.16 15.55 -8.22
C ARG A 51 4.87 14.60 -9.17
N SER A 52 5.14 13.36 -8.74
CA SER A 52 5.79 12.36 -9.59
C SER A 52 4.96 12.03 -10.82
N TYR A 53 3.64 11.92 -10.66
CA TYR A 53 2.71 11.62 -11.73
C TYR A 53 2.59 12.77 -12.75
N ALA A 54 2.57 14.03 -12.31
CA ALA A 54 2.55 15.20 -13.19
C ALA A 54 3.79 15.28 -14.10
N PHE A 55 4.93 14.77 -13.65
CA PHE A 55 6.16 14.71 -14.44
C PHE A 55 6.29 13.43 -15.29
N TYR A 56 5.93 12.25 -14.76
CA TYR A 56 6.17 10.98 -15.44
C TYR A 56 5.15 10.62 -16.52
N THR A 57 3.88 11.01 -16.35
CA THR A 57 2.81 10.60 -17.27
C THR A 57 2.52 11.62 -18.36
N GLY A 58 3.34 12.68 -18.42
CA GLY A 58 2.95 13.92 -19.07
C GLY A 58 1.84 14.57 -18.27
N PHE A 59 1.93 15.88 -18.07
CA PHE A 59 0.88 16.66 -17.41
C PHE A 59 -0.52 16.19 -17.83
N PRO A 60 -1.53 16.11 -16.94
CA PRO A 60 -2.91 15.81 -17.36
C PRO A 60 -3.46 16.86 -18.37
N LEU A 61 -2.77 18.01 -18.52
CA LEU A 61 -2.99 18.98 -19.59
C LEU A 61 -2.50 18.55 -20.98
N MET A 62 -1.64 17.55 -21.11
CA MET A 62 -1.08 17.03 -22.37
C MET A 62 -1.46 15.56 -22.60
N GLY A 63 -2.47 15.06 -21.87
CA GLY A 63 -3.07 13.76 -22.12
C GLY A 63 -3.88 13.74 -23.42
N PRO A 64 -4.43 12.58 -23.84
CA PRO A 64 -5.22 12.44 -25.06
C PRO A 64 -6.40 13.44 -25.13
N SER A 65 -6.89 13.91 -23.97
CA SER A 65 -7.87 15.00 -23.85
C SER A 65 -7.43 16.31 -24.51
N TYR A 66 -6.13 16.65 -24.48
CA TYR A 66 -5.56 17.84 -25.13
C TYR A 66 -5.51 17.72 -26.66
N TRP A 67 -5.29 16.51 -27.15
CA TRP A 67 -5.19 16.20 -28.58
C TRP A 67 -6.53 15.80 -29.21
N GLY A 68 -7.66 16.06 -28.53
CA GLY A 68 -9.00 15.77 -29.04
C GLY A 68 -9.41 14.29 -28.97
N TYR A 69 -8.63 13.42 -28.34
CA TYR A 69 -8.93 11.98 -28.21
C TYR A 69 -9.96 11.65 -27.12
N ARG A 70 -10.58 12.65 -26.47
CA ARG A 70 -11.61 12.44 -25.45
C ARG A 70 -12.81 11.62 -25.97
N SER A 71 -13.08 11.71 -27.27
CA SER A 71 -14.19 11.02 -27.95
C SER A 71 -13.87 9.58 -28.31
N TYR A 72 -12.61 9.14 -28.19
CA TYR A 72 -12.23 7.77 -28.51
C TYR A 72 -12.62 6.82 -27.36
N PRO A 73 -13.13 5.62 -27.67
CA PRO A 73 -13.49 4.63 -26.66
C PRO A 73 -12.31 4.24 -25.74
N ASP A 74 -11.07 4.31 -26.26
CA ASP A 74 -9.86 3.98 -25.50
C ASP A 74 -9.47 5.03 -24.45
N TYR A 75 -10.05 6.24 -24.51
CA TYR A 75 -9.77 7.30 -23.54
C TYR A 75 -10.17 6.89 -22.12
N TRP A 76 -11.32 6.22 -21.98
CA TRP A 76 -11.78 5.78 -20.66
C TRP A 76 -10.85 4.71 -20.08
N TYR A 77 -10.41 3.76 -20.90
CA TYR A 77 -9.45 2.72 -20.49
C TYR A 77 -8.11 3.32 -20.09
N TRP A 78 -7.56 4.25 -20.89
CA TRP A 78 -6.33 4.97 -20.56
C TRP A 78 -6.45 5.73 -19.25
N ARG A 79 -7.55 6.49 -19.05
CA ARG A 79 -7.79 7.25 -17.82
C ARG A 79 -7.92 6.32 -16.62
N GLN A 80 -8.67 5.24 -16.74
CA GLN A 80 -8.85 4.28 -15.64
C GLN A 80 -7.51 3.62 -15.26
N ARG A 81 -6.71 3.22 -16.25
CA ARG A 81 -5.36 2.70 -16.02
C ARG A 81 -4.51 3.70 -15.23
N LEU A 82 -4.49 4.94 -15.68
CA LEU A 82 -3.72 6.01 -15.08
C LEU A 82 -4.11 6.33 -13.63
N GLU A 83 -5.40 6.45 -13.36
CA GLU A 83 -5.90 6.64 -11.99
C GLU A 83 -5.57 5.43 -11.10
N SER A 84 -5.60 4.21 -11.68
CA SER A 84 -5.25 2.99 -10.95
C SER A 84 -3.76 2.95 -10.58
N GLU A 85 -2.86 3.31 -11.50
CA GLU A 85 -1.42 3.38 -11.24
C GLU A 85 -1.13 4.40 -10.13
N ARG A 86 -1.73 5.60 -10.20
CA ARG A 86 -1.58 6.62 -9.14
C ARG A 86 -1.98 6.08 -7.77
N PHE A 87 -3.11 5.38 -7.69
CA PHE A 87 -3.61 4.80 -6.44
C PHE A 87 -2.64 3.77 -5.84
N PHE A 88 -2.05 2.90 -6.68
CA PHE A 88 -1.05 1.94 -6.20
C PHE A 88 0.23 2.62 -5.72
N TYR A 89 0.67 3.69 -6.40
CA TYR A 89 1.83 4.49 -5.96
C TYR A 89 1.59 5.16 -4.62
N GLU A 90 0.43 5.80 -4.43
CA GLU A 90 0.05 6.44 -3.16
C GLU A 90 0.00 5.41 -2.01
N SER A 91 -0.59 4.24 -2.25
CA SER A 91 -0.63 3.15 -1.26
C SER A 91 0.78 2.69 -0.87
N ARG A 92 1.68 2.52 -1.85
CA ARG A 92 3.07 2.12 -1.61
C ARG A 92 3.84 3.15 -0.80
N LEU A 93 3.69 4.43 -1.11
CA LEU A 93 4.33 5.53 -0.39
C LEU A 93 3.79 5.64 1.05
N THR A 94 2.48 5.47 1.22
CA THR A 94 1.84 5.44 2.54
C THR A 94 2.39 4.29 3.39
N ASN A 95 2.47 3.08 2.82
CA ASN A 95 3.03 1.91 3.50
C ASN A 95 4.50 2.12 3.89
N PHE A 96 5.30 2.76 3.01
CA PHE A 96 6.69 3.09 3.30
C PHE A 96 6.81 4.10 4.45
N CYS A 97 5.99 5.17 4.43
CA CYS A 97 5.96 6.17 5.49
C CYS A 97 5.59 5.56 6.84
N MET A 98 4.56 4.71 6.89
CA MET A 98 4.16 4.02 8.11
C MET A 98 5.27 3.11 8.65
N ARG A 99 5.93 2.33 7.77
CA ARG A 99 7.07 1.48 8.17
C ARG A 99 8.26 2.29 8.67
N ASN A 100 8.55 3.43 8.06
CA ASN A 100 9.64 4.32 8.47
C ASN A 100 9.35 4.98 9.85
N LYS A 101 8.07 5.20 10.17
CA LYS A 101 7.62 5.61 11.52
C LYS A 101 7.65 4.47 12.55
N GLY A 102 8.04 3.25 12.15
CA GLY A 102 8.16 2.08 13.01
C GLY A 102 6.90 1.23 13.14
N TYR A 103 5.88 1.46 12.30
CA TYR A 103 4.68 0.62 12.31
C TYR A 103 4.88 -0.67 11.50
N THR A 104 4.31 -1.75 12.00
CA THR A 104 4.27 -3.06 11.34
C THR A 104 2.83 -3.43 11.00
N LEU A 105 2.61 -4.07 9.84
CA LEU A 105 1.30 -4.62 9.50
C LEU A 105 1.16 -5.99 10.17
N VAL A 106 0.27 -6.08 11.15
CA VAL A 106 -0.07 -7.33 11.83
C VAL A 106 -1.44 -7.79 11.32
N LYS A 107 -1.58 -9.10 11.11
CA LYS A 107 -2.85 -9.70 10.72
C LYS A 107 -3.68 -9.90 11.99
N VAL A 108 -4.70 -9.06 12.17
CA VAL A 108 -5.71 -9.18 13.22
C VAL A 108 -6.50 -10.45 12.97
N GLY A 109 -6.14 -11.51 13.69
CA GLY A 109 -6.66 -12.85 13.44
C GLY A 109 -5.88 -13.96 14.14
N ASP A 110 -4.67 -13.67 14.62
CA ASP A 110 -3.86 -14.62 15.40
C ASP A 110 -3.79 -14.27 16.92
N ASP A 111 -4.41 -13.16 17.34
CA ASP A 111 -4.23 -12.58 18.70
C ASP A 111 -5.14 -13.13 19.80
N VAL A 112 -5.84 -14.25 19.58
CA VAL A 112 -6.43 -15.00 20.72
C VAL A 112 -5.35 -15.84 21.44
N GLN A 113 -4.17 -16.02 20.83
CA GLN A 113 -3.12 -16.88 21.40
C GLN A 113 -1.90 -16.08 21.90
N ALA A 114 -2.09 -15.47 23.08
CA ALA A 114 -1.08 -15.31 24.13
C ALA A 114 0.35 -14.88 23.74
N VAL A 115 0.63 -13.57 23.84
CA VAL A 115 1.98 -13.10 24.21
C VAL A 115 1.88 -12.40 25.56
N PRO A 116 2.35 -13.01 26.67
CA PRO A 116 2.54 -12.26 27.91
C PRO A 116 3.62 -11.19 27.69
N PRO A 117 3.51 -10.01 28.34
CA PRO A 117 4.46 -8.93 28.16
C PRO A 117 5.84 -9.38 28.65
N THR A 118 6.71 -9.78 27.72
CA THR A 118 8.10 -10.10 28.04
C THR A 118 8.88 -8.80 28.01
N THR A 119 9.05 -8.22 29.18
CA THR A 119 10.10 -7.26 29.49
C THR A 119 11.47 -7.88 29.22
N ALA A 120 12.02 -7.66 28.04
CA ALA A 120 13.45 -7.85 27.79
C ALA A 120 13.94 -6.76 26.81
N PRO A 121 14.96 -5.97 27.17
CA PRO A 121 15.54 -4.99 26.25
C PRO A 121 16.30 -5.74 25.16
N VAL A 122 15.76 -5.75 23.94
CA VAL A 122 16.48 -6.24 22.77
C VAL A 122 17.56 -5.20 22.43
N ALA A 123 18.81 -5.55 22.68
CA ALA A 123 19.97 -4.78 22.25
C ALA A 123 19.92 -4.53 20.72
N PRO A 124 20.36 -3.37 20.23
CA PRO A 124 20.34 -3.06 18.80
C PRO A 124 21.30 -3.99 18.04
N VAL A 125 20.75 -4.85 17.18
CA VAL A 125 21.53 -5.57 16.17
C VAL A 125 21.93 -4.55 15.11
N ALA A 126 23.24 -4.27 15.03
CA ALA A 126 23.81 -3.40 14.01
C ALA A 126 23.49 -3.95 12.59
N PRO A 127 23.13 -3.09 11.63
CA PRO A 127 22.91 -3.53 10.26
C PRO A 127 24.21 -4.09 9.67
N ALA A 128 24.14 -5.32 9.17
CA ALA A 128 25.23 -5.95 8.43
C ALA A 128 25.62 -5.07 7.23
N ALA A 129 26.92 -4.80 7.09
CA ALA A 129 27.48 -4.03 5.99
C ALA A 129 27.09 -4.67 4.63
N PRO A 130 26.79 -3.86 3.60
CA PRO A 130 26.54 -4.39 2.26
C PRO A 130 27.80 -5.06 1.69
N PRO A 131 27.66 -6.15 0.91
CA PRO A 131 28.80 -6.81 0.29
C PRO A 131 29.51 -5.88 -0.72
N PRO A 132 30.84 -5.98 -0.87
CA PRO A 132 31.58 -5.16 -1.82
C PRO A 132 31.19 -5.49 -3.26
N VAL A 133 30.86 -4.46 -4.04
CA VAL A 133 30.56 -4.57 -5.48
C VAL A 133 31.86 -4.85 -6.24
N LEU A 134 32.01 -6.08 -6.74
CA LEU A 134 33.07 -6.44 -7.68
C LEU A 134 32.73 -5.91 -9.08
N ASN A 135 33.38 -4.82 -9.48
CA ASN A 135 33.34 -4.31 -10.85
C ASN A 135 34.30 -5.14 -11.73
N THR A 136 33.80 -6.21 -12.35
CA THR A 136 34.51 -6.88 -13.45
C THR A 136 34.19 -6.19 -14.78
N PRO A 137 35.19 -5.71 -15.55
CA PRO A 137 34.97 -5.15 -16.87
C PRO A 137 34.54 -6.23 -17.89
N PRO A 138 33.73 -5.89 -18.90
CA PRO A 138 33.28 -6.85 -19.89
C PRO A 138 34.42 -7.32 -20.79
N VAL A 139 34.51 -8.63 -20.99
CA VAL A 139 35.42 -9.27 -21.95
C VAL A 139 34.97 -8.91 -23.37
N ARG A 140 35.78 -8.14 -24.10
CA ARG A 140 35.60 -7.95 -25.55
C ARG A 140 35.80 -9.29 -26.25
N ARG A 141 34.80 -9.72 -27.03
CA ARG A 141 34.99 -10.66 -28.14
C ARG A 141 34.85 -9.89 -29.44
#